data_AF-V6HUI7-F1
#
_entry.id   AF-V6HUI7-F1
#
_cell.length_a   1.000
_cell.length_b   1.000
_cell.length_c   1.000
_cell.angle_alpha   90.00
_cell.angle_beta   90.00
_cell.angle_gamma   90.00
#
_symmetry.space_group_name_H-M   'P 1'
#
loop_
_entity.id
_entity.type
_entity.pdbx_description
1 polymer ?
#
loop_
_entity_poly.entity_id
_entity_poly.type
_entity_poly.pdbx_seq_one_letter_code
_entity_poly.pdbx_strand_id
1 'polypeptide(L)'
;MQNLEREKLKRLEKRRLKGIALLKKGYTCYGVSKKLGVSKQSVMRWRERYEKEGIEGVKWNGRRGRPTKLTISEKKELKESS
;
A
#
# COMPACT_ATOMS: atom_id res chain seq x y z
N MET A 1 15.50 0.83 20.69
CA MET A 1 14.19 0.52 20.04
C MET A 1 14.11 0.84 18.54
N GLN A 2 14.91 1.77 17.98
CA GLN A 2 14.82 2.18 16.57
C GLN A 2 15.23 1.10 15.53
N ASN A 3 16.10 0.15 15.89
CA ASN A 3 16.64 -0.82 14.92
C ASN A 3 15.60 -1.91 14.52
N LEU A 4 14.78 -2.35 15.46
CA LEU A 4 13.74 -3.36 15.24
C LEU A 4 12.62 -2.86 14.33
N GLU A 5 12.24 -1.59 14.46
CA GLU A 5 11.24 -0.97 13.58
C GLU A 5 11.77 -0.85 12.14
N ARG A 6 13.02 -0.43 11.94
CA ARG A 6 13.65 -0.37 10.61
C ARG A 6 13.67 -1.72 9.91
N GLU A 7 14.04 -2.78 10.63
CA GLU A 7 14.03 -4.16 10.12
C GLU A 7 12.63 -4.61 9.69
N LYS A 8 11.62 -4.34 10.52
CA LYS A 8 10.21 -4.66 10.20
C LYS A 8 9.73 -3.90 8.94
N LEU A 9 10.10 -2.63 8.82
CA LEU A 9 9.73 -1.80 7.66
C LEU A 9 10.37 -2.31 6.37
N LYS A 10 11.67 -2.65 6.39
CA LYS A 10 12.36 -3.27 5.24
C LYS A 10 11.70 -4.57 4.81
N ARG A 11 11.32 -5.43 5.76
CA ARG A 11 10.62 -6.69 5.46
C ARG A 11 9.25 -6.46 4.83
N LEU A 12 8.51 -5.44 5.29
CA LEU A 12 7.22 -5.07 4.71
C LEU A 12 7.38 -4.52 3.29
N GLU A 13 8.34 -3.64 3.06
CA GLU A 13 8.62 -3.08 1.74
C GLU A 13 9.00 -4.17 0.74
N LYS A 14 9.93 -5.05 1.11
CA LYS A 14 10.32 -6.20 0.26
C LYS A 14 9.12 -7.08 -0.10
N ARG A 15 8.19 -7.28 0.83
CA ARG A 15 6.96 -8.05 0.59
C ARG A 15 6.04 -7.36 -0.42
N ARG A 16 5.85 -6.05 -0.29
CA ARG A 16 5.02 -5.26 -1.22
C ARG A 16 5.58 -5.27 -2.62
N LEU A 17 6.89 -5.01 -2.76
CA LEU A 17 7.59 -5.05 -4.04
C LEU A 17 7.48 -6.43 -4.71
N LYS A 18 7.64 -7.51 -3.93
CA LYS A 18 7.43 -8.87 -4.43
C LYS A 18 5.98 -9.09 -4.91
N GLY A 19 4.99 -8.52 -4.22
CA GLY A 19 3.58 -8.56 -4.63
C GLY A 19 3.35 -7.88 -5.98
N ILE A 20 3.87 -6.66 -6.15
CA ILE A 20 3.79 -5.93 -7.43
C ILE A 20 4.50 -6.68 -8.55
N ALA A 21 5.69 -7.21 -8.30
CA ALA A 21 6.43 -7.99 -9.29
C ALA A 21 5.64 -9.22 -9.76
N LEU A 22 4.91 -9.89 -8.86
CA LEU A 22 4.02 -10.99 -9.23
C LEU A 22 2.82 -10.51 -10.05
N LEU A 23 2.21 -9.38 -9.68
CA LEU A 23 1.12 -8.79 -10.48
C LEU A 23 1.59 -8.44 -11.90
N LYS A 24 2.79 -7.86 -12.06
CA LYS A 24 3.39 -7.58 -13.39
C LYS A 24 3.66 -8.84 -14.21
N LYS A 25 3.89 -9.98 -13.54
CA LYS A 25 4.03 -11.30 -14.19
C LYS A 25 2.70 -11.94 -14.57
N GLY A 26 1.57 -11.24 -14.41
CA GLY A 26 0.23 -11.74 -14.75
C GLY A 26 -0.47 -12.51 -13.63
N TYR A 27 0.08 -12.56 -12.41
CA TYR A 27 -0.61 -13.22 -11.31
C TYR A 27 -1.86 -12.43 -10.89
N THR A 28 -2.92 -13.15 -10.53
CA THR A 28 -4.13 -12.53 -9.95
C THR A 28 -3.87 -12.05 -8.52
N CYS A 29 -4.65 -11.07 -8.05
CA CYS A 29 -4.56 -10.59 -6.68
C CYS A 29 -4.73 -11.72 -5.64
N TYR A 30 -5.54 -12.73 -5.96
CA TYR A 30 -5.73 -13.92 -5.12
C TYR A 30 -4.50 -14.83 -5.12
N GLY A 31 -3.91 -15.10 -6.29
CA GLY A 31 -2.68 -15.89 -6.39
C GLY A 31 -1.51 -15.25 -5.63
N VAL A 32 -1.37 -13.92 -5.72
CA VAL A 32 -0.38 -13.16 -4.95
C VAL A 32 -0.66 -13.23 -3.45
N SER A 33 -1.93 -13.15 -3.03
CA SER A 33 -2.31 -13.19 -1.62
C SER A 33 -1.92 -14.54 -0.99
N LYS A 34 -2.21 -15.65 -1.67
CA LYS A 34 -1.82 -17.00 -1.25
C LYS A 34 -0.30 -17.16 -1.22
N LYS A 35 0.41 -16.68 -2.25
CA LYS A 35 1.88 -16.80 -2.35
C LYS A 35 2.64 -15.99 -1.30
N LEU A 36 2.07 -14.89 -0.82
CA LEU A 36 2.70 -13.99 0.16
C LEU A 36 2.12 -14.09 1.57
N GLY A 37 1.09 -14.92 1.78
CA GLY A 37 0.41 -15.04 3.08
C GLY A 37 -0.23 -13.73 3.55
N VAL A 38 -0.79 -12.95 2.64
CA VAL A 38 -1.45 -11.67 2.95
C VAL A 38 -2.90 -11.69 2.49
N SER A 39 -3.71 -10.76 2.99
CA SER A 39 -5.09 -10.61 2.53
C SER A 39 -5.13 -10.13 1.07
N LYS A 40 -6.13 -10.60 0.29
CA LYS A 40 -6.40 -10.11 -1.07
C LYS A 40 -6.57 -8.59 -1.10
N GLN A 41 -7.26 -8.03 -0.10
CA GLN A 41 -7.46 -6.57 0.01
C GLN A 41 -6.14 -5.80 0.14
N SER A 42 -5.14 -6.35 0.84
CA SER A 42 -3.81 -5.74 0.92
C SER A 42 -3.15 -5.67 -0.45
N VAL A 43 -3.23 -6.75 -1.22
CA VAL A 43 -2.68 -6.82 -2.58
C VAL A 43 -3.39 -5.82 -3.52
N MET A 44 -4.72 -5.73 -3.44
CA MET A 44 -5.49 -4.75 -4.22
C MET A 44 -5.08 -3.32 -3.91
N ARG A 45 -4.86 -2.96 -2.63
CA ARG A 45 -4.37 -1.62 -2.26
C ARG A 45 -2.96 -1.35 -2.79
N TRP A 46 -2.08 -2.34 -2.80
CA TRP A 46 -0.74 -2.17 -3.37
C TRP A 46 -0.83 -1.90 -4.87
N ARG A 47 -1.67 -2.66 -5.57
CA ARG A 47 -1.95 -2.45 -7.00
C ARG A 47 -2.47 -1.05 -7.28
N GLU A 48 -3.50 -0.61 -6.56
CA GLU A 48 -4.09 0.73 -6.74
C GLU A 48 -3.05 1.84 -6.54
N ARG A 49 -2.22 1.74 -5.50
CA ARG A 49 -1.12 2.71 -5.29
C ARG A 49 -0.06 2.63 -6.38
N TYR A 50 0.27 1.43 -6.85
CA TYR A 50 1.21 1.25 -7.96
C TYR A 50 0.68 1.87 -9.25
N GLU A 51 -0.61 1.74 -9.54
CA GLU A 51 -1.23 2.32 -10.72
C GLU A 51 -1.30 3.86 -10.64
N LYS A 52 -1.39 4.44 -9.43
CA LYS A 52 -1.44 5.90 -9.22
C LYS A 52 -0.07 6.57 -9.13
N GLU A 53 0.87 5.97 -8.39
CA GLU A 53 2.13 6.58 -7.96
C GLU A 53 3.36 5.73 -8.33
N GLY A 54 3.17 4.64 -9.07
CA GLY A 54 4.24 3.72 -9.44
C GLY A 54 4.87 3.00 -8.24
N ILE A 55 6.17 2.71 -8.35
CA ILE A 55 6.93 2.00 -7.30
C ILE A 55 6.99 2.83 -6.01
N GLU A 56 6.98 4.16 -6.11
CA GLU A 56 7.12 5.06 -4.95
C GLU A 56 5.91 5.01 -4.02
N GLY A 57 4.68 4.89 -4.55
CA GLY A 57 3.48 4.72 -3.73
C GLY A 57 3.40 3.38 -2.99
N VAL A 58 4.17 2.38 -3.44
CA VAL A 58 4.23 1.03 -2.85
C VAL A 58 5.32 0.93 -1.79
N LYS A 59 6.42 1.67 -1.98
CA LYS A 59 7.50 1.81 -0.99
C LYS A 59 6.96 2.40 0.31
N TRP A 60 7.68 2.15 1.40
CA TRP A 60 7.30 2.71 2.69
C TRP A 60 7.59 4.21 2.70
N ASN A 61 6.56 5.04 2.58
CA ASN A 61 6.65 6.49 2.60
C ASN A 61 6.62 7.09 4.02
N GLY A 62 7.07 6.35 5.05
CA GLY A 62 7.14 6.87 6.43
C GLY A 62 5.80 6.97 7.17
N ARG A 63 4.67 6.93 6.47
CA ARG A 63 3.33 7.15 7.08
C ARG A 63 2.70 5.84 7.56
N ARG A 64 2.46 5.74 8.87
CA ARG A 64 1.60 4.72 9.49
C ARG A 64 0.15 4.97 9.06
N GLY A 65 -0.42 4.11 8.21
CA GLY A 65 -1.86 4.11 7.94
C GLY A 65 -2.30 3.66 6.54
N ARG A 66 -3.58 3.27 6.47
CA ARG A 66 -4.36 3.07 5.24
C ARG A 66 -4.19 4.32 4.36
N PRO A 67 -3.97 4.22 3.03
CA PRO A 67 -4.15 5.40 2.19
C PRO A 67 -5.58 5.87 2.45
N THR A 68 -5.75 7.05 3.03
CA THR A 68 -7.04 7.70 3.08
C THR A 68 -7.59 7.64 1.66
N LYS A 69 -8.81 7.10 1.50
CA LYS A 69 -9.60 7.35 0.30
C LYS A 69 -9.92 8.84 0.32
N LEU A 70 -8.93 9.65 -0.03
CA LEU A 70 -9.11 11.01 -0.49
C LEU A 70 -8.63 10.95 -1.92
N THR A 71 -9.53 10.40 -2.74
CA THR A 71 -9.92 11.09 -3.97
C THR A 71 -9.66 12.58 -3.81
N ILE A 72 -8.88 13.14 -4.73
CA ILE A 72 -8.62 14.57 -4.89
C ILE A 72 -9.91 15.29 -5.39
N SER A 73 -11.08 14.85 -4.94
CA SER A 73 -12.37 15.37 -5.34
C SER A 73 -13.27 15.44 -4.12
N GLU A 74 -13.54 16.68 -3.72
CA GLU A 74 -14.64 17.13 -2.87
C GLU A 74 -14.54 16.89 -1.36
N LYS A 75 -13.84 17.80 -0.67
CA LYS A 75 -14.35 18.35 0.59
C LYS A 75 -14.17 19.87 0.58
N LYS A 76 -15.02 20.52 -0.21
CA LYS A 76 -15.34 21.93 -0.04
C LYS A 76 -16.39 22.02 1.07
N GLU A 77 -16.00 22.73 2.12
CA GLU A 77 -16.83 23.52 3.02
C GLU A 77 -17.76 22.92 4.10
N LEU A 78 -17.84 23.75 5.16
CA LEU A 78 -18.74 23.80 6.33
C LEU A 78 -18.37 22.82 7.45
N LYS A 79 -18.06 23.25 8.69
CA LYS A 79 -18.35 24.48 9.45
C LYS A 79 -17.40 24.45 10.66
N GLU A 80 -16.55 25.44 10.94
CA GLU A 80 -16.81 26.66 11.74
C GLU A 80 -18.05 26.65 12.65
N SER A 81 -17.87 27.27 13.83
CA SER A 81 -18.79 27.40 14.97
C SER A 81 -18.82 26.15 15.87
N SER A 82 -18.18 26.15 17.06
CA SER A 82 -18.43 27.01 18.23
C SER A 82 -19.86 26.96 18.74
#